data_AF-A0A2T3IWY2-F1
#
_entry.id   AF-A0A2T3IWY2-F1
#
_cell.length_a   1.000
_cell.length_b   1.000
_cell.length_c   1.000
_cell.angle_alpha   90.00
_cell.angle_beta   90.00
_cell.angle_gamma   90.00
#
_symmetry.space_group_name_H-M   'P 1'
#
loop_
_entity.id
_entity.type
_entity.pdbx_description
1 polymer ?
#
loop_
_entity_poly.entity_id
_entity_poly.type
_entity_poly.pdbx_seq_one_letter_code
_entity_poly.pdbx_strand_id
1 'polypeptide(L)'
;MLDSERVVLNKSLIEYAFFDYNKPVVVCFNPAGMLLTKKQINASKHAWCYNFLVKQQINVVAINTVNDNHWFSCSELKEYLKGITSLLQKFPERLGYGVSMGAYGVSCFSSLLNLDRALLFSPLLPPESDPSQHFSNINNTHFTVVYDPFNAEDKTIALRYPTHTQYLHFYGVGHQVIESIAKIDYLKGFFFAFYNNEPYRKEFYYHQRKKRQLVRYYSYMDRNPTGKNTLKRKLIVKKHKFIFMINNVDQVYIKVRNRLLKSIKKQTTKYNM
;
A
#
# COMPACT_ATOMS: atom_id res chain seq x y z
N MET A 1 15.95 -20.91 -7.36
CA MET A 1 16.19 -19.87 -6.35
C MET A 1 17.70 -19.81 -6.16
N LEU A 2 18.30 -18.66 -6.43
CA LEU A 2 19.75 -18.45 -6.41
C LEU A 2 20.26 -18.09 -5.02
N ASP A 3 19.49 -17.30 -4.29
CA ASP A 3 19.82 -16.84 -2.95
C ASP A 3 18.54 -16.57 -2.16
N SER A 4 18.57 -16.77 -0.85
CA SER A 4 17.45 -16.48 0.03
C SER A 4 17.90 -16.38 1.48
N GLU A 5 17.33 -15.44 2.20
CA GLU A 5 17.60 -15.29 3.62
C GLU A 5 16.34 -14.81 4.35
N ARG A 6 16.26 -15.20 5.63
CA ARG A 6 15.24 -14.76 6.58
C ARG A 6 15.93 -14.37 7.87
N VAL A 7 15.94 -13.07 8.18
CA VAL A 7 16.59 -12.51 9.35
C VAL A 7 15.61 -11.70 10.19
N VAL A 8 15.65 -11.89 11.50
CA VAL A 8 14.90 -11.09 12.47
C VAL A 8 15.88 -10.16 13.20
N LEU A 9 15.76 -8.86 12.97
CA LEU A 9 16.53 -7.82 13.63
C LEU A 9 15.65 -7.11 14.65
N ASN A 10 15.68 -7.58 15.90
CA ASN A 10 14.96 -7.00 17.03
C ASN A 10 13.45 -6.79 16.74
N LYS A 11 13.09 -5.62 16.20
CA LYS A 11 11.72 -5.20 15.85
C LYS A 11 11.37 -5.32 14.36
N SER A 12 12.25 -5.85 13.52
CA SER A 12 12.02 -6.00 12.08
C SER A 12 12.34 -7.42 11.60
N LEU A 13 11.54 -7.92 10.67
CA LEU A 13 11.79 -9.11 9.87
C LEU A 13 12.22 -8.64 8.47
N ILE A 14 13.31 -9.19 7.97
CA ILE A 14 13.75 -9.04 6.59
C ILE A 14 13.78 -10.43 5.96
N GLU A 15 13.11 -10.57 4.82
CA GLU A 15 13.11 -11.79 4.04
C GLU A 15 13.40 -11.47 2.59
N TYR A 16 14.36 -12.17 1.98
CA TYR A 16 14.59 -12.06 0.54
C TYR A 16 14.67 -13.41 -0.14
N ALA A 17 14.38 -13.39 -1.44
CA ALA A 17 14.53 -14.51 -2.34
C ALA A 17 14.85 -13.99 -3.73
N PHE A 18 15.96 -14.44 -4.29
CA PHE A 18 16.45 -14.08 -5.61
C PHE A 18 16.36 -15.30 -6.54
N PHE A 19 15.81 -15.09 -7.72
CA PHE A 19 15.54 -16.11 -8.74
C PHE A 19 16.34 -15.89 -10.00
N ASP A 20 16.53 -14.63 -10.42
CA ASP A 20 17.23 -14.27 -11.67
C ASP A 20 17.86 -12.87 -11.55
N TYR A 21 19.20 -12.80 -11.55
CA TYR A 21 19.92 -11.52 -11.47
C TYR A 21 19.73 -10.63 -12.72
N ASN A 22 19.22 -11.16 -13.82
CA ASN A 22 18.90 -10.40 -15.04
C ASN A 22 17.49 -9.78 -15.01
N LYS A 23 16.76 -9.91 -13.90
CA LYS A 23 15.42 -9.37 -13.71
C LYS A 23 15.38 -8.36 -12.56
N PRO A 24 14.44 -7.41 -12.56
CA PRO A 24 14.31 -6.45 -11.46
C PRO A 24 14.12 -7.12 -10.09
N VAL A 25 14.56 -6.45 -9.04
CA VAL A 25 14.28 -6.79 -7.64
C VAL A 25 13.27 -5.84 -7.03
N VAL A 26 12.30 -6.38 -6.29
CA VAL A 26 11.24 -5.60 -5.65
C VAL A 26 11.49 -5.51 -4.15
N VAL A 27 11.71 -4.31 -3.66
CA VAL A 27 11.82 -3.99 -2.23
C VAL A 27 10.45 -3.56 -1.71
N CYS A 28 9.93 -4.28 -0.72
CA CYS A 28 8.61 -4.06 -0.13
C CYS A 28 8.70 -3.75 1.36
N PHE A 29 7.85 -2.83 1.83
CA PHE A 29 7.67 -2.54 3.25
C PHE A 29 6.20 -2.75 3.65
N ASN A 30 5.94 -3.36 4.81
CA ASN A 30 4.57 -3.66 5.22
C ASN A 30 3.75 -2.40 5.53
N PRO A 31 2.42 -2.42 5.28
CA PRO A 31 1.52 -1.41 5.79
C PRO A 31 1.27 -1.60 7.31
N ALA A 32 0.81 -0.53 7.98
CA ALA A 32 0.54 -0.50 9.42
C ALA A 32 -0.48 -1.55 9.90
N GLY A 33 -1.32 -2.09 9.03
CA GLY A 33 -2.27 -3.16 9.38
C GLY A 33 -1.71 -4.58 9.29
N MET A 34 -0.45 -4.74 8.86
CA MET A 34 0.15 -6.04 8.51
C MET A 34 1.44 -6.32 9.30
N LEU A 35 1.52 -5.86 10.55
CA LEU A 35 2.61 -6.24 11.44
C LEU A 35 2.60 -7.75 11.71
N LEU A 36 3.77 -8.29 12.01
CA LEU A 36 3.90 -9.65 12.50
C LEU A 36 4.13 -9.65 14.01
N THR A 37 3.57 -10.62 14.70
CA THR A 37 3.96 -10.93 16.08
C THR A 37 5.11 -11.93 16.09
N LYS A 38 5.92 -11.96 17.15
CA LYS A 38 6.94 -13.01 17.33
C LYS A 38 6.37 -14.43 17.19
N LYS A 39 5.18 -14.68 17.74
CA LYS A 39 4.47 -15.97 17.59
C LYS A 39 4.18 -16.31 16.12
N GLN A 40 3.75 -15.34 15.32
CA GLN A 40 3.52 -15.54 13.89
C GLN A 40 4.81 -15.83 13.12
N ILE A 41 5.91 -15.14 13.47
CA ILE A 41 7.22 -15.39 12.86
C ILE A 41 7.71 -16.79 13.19
N ASN A 42 7.57 -17.23 14.45
CA ASN A 42 7.91 -18.59 14.88
C ASN A 42 7.04 -19.65 14.21
N ALA A 43 5.81 -19.30 13.84
CA ALA A 43 4.91 -20.13 13.01
C ALA A 43 5.18 -19.96 11.50
N SER A 44 6.39 -19.53 11.12
CA SER A 44 6.85 -19.34 9.74
C SER A 44 6.00 -18.41 8.88
N LYS A 45 5.20 -17.53 9.48
CA LYS A 45 4.47 -16.50 8.71
C LYS A 45 5.49 -15.56 8.06
N HIS A 46 5.33 -15.33 6.77
CA HIS A 46 6.21 -14.49 5.98
C HIS A 46 5.86 -13.00 6.06
N ALA A 47 6.83 -12.18 5.72
CA ALA A 47 6.71 -10.76 5.48
C ALA A 47 5.65 -10.47 4.40
N TRP A 48 5.07 -9.28 4.48
CA TRP A 48 4.10 -8.77 3.54
C TRP A 48 4.71 -8.72 2.13
N CYS A 49 3.90 -9.04 1.13
CA CYS A 49 4.29 -9.17 -0.28
C CYS A 49 5.20 -10.37 -0.62
N TYR A 50 5.99 -10.91 0.31
CA TYR A 50 6.97 -11.98 0.05
C TYR A 50 6.38 -13.18 -0.72
N ASN A 51 5.35 -13.82 -0.14
CA ASN A 51 4.71 -14.99 -0.76
C ASN A 51 4.08 -14.70 -2.12
N PHE A 52 3.59 -13.48 -2.35
CA PHE A 52 3.01 -13.12 -3.63
C PHE A 52 4.11 -13.07 -4.71
N LEU A 53 5.23 -12.40 -4.42
CA LEU A 53 6.34 -12.24 -5.36
C LEU A 53 7.09 -13.55 -5.61
N VAL A 54 7.37 -14.32 -4.55
CA VAL A 54 8.01 -15.65 -4.65
C VAL A 54 7.19 -16.61 -5.52
N LYS A 55 5.85 -16.62 -5.36
CA LYS A 55 4.97 -17.45 -6.22
C LYS A 55 5.04 -17.08 -7.69
N GLN A 56 5.49 -15.89 -8.04
CA GLN A 56 5.66 -15.43 -9.42
C GLN A 56 7.13 -15.47 -9.85
N GLN A 57 8.02 -16.04 -9.02
CA GLN A 57 9.48 -16.09 -9.21
C GLN A 57 10.11 -14.71 -9.42
N ILE A 58 9.57 -13.68 -8.76
CA ILE A 58 10.11 -12.33 -8.77
C ILE A 58 11.12 -12.18 -7.64
N ASN A 59 12.29 -11.61 -7.94
CA ASN A 59 13.28 -11.25 -6.93
C ASN A 59 12.67 -10.27 -5.92
N VAL A 60 12.78 -10.57 -4.63
CA VAL A 60 12.13 -9.78 -3.58
C VAL A 60 13.03 -9.56 -2.40
N VAL A 61 12.97 -8.35 -1.82
CA VAL A 61 13.35 -8.06 -0.44
C VAL A 61 12.12 -7.51 0.29
N ALA A 62 11.58 -8.26 1.22
CA ALA A 62 10.40 -7.90 2.00
C ALA A 62 10.78 -7.55 3.43
N ILE A 63 10.42 -6.33 3.86
CA ILE A 63 10.68 -5.81 5.20
C ILE A 63 9.35 -5.70 5.94
N ASN A 64 9.30 -6.24 7.15
CA ASN A 64 8.13 -6.24 8.00
C ASN A 64 8.45 -5.77 9.42
N THR A 65 7.66 -4.85 9.96
CA THR A 65 7.72 -4.53 11.39
C THR A 65 7.17 -5.69 12.24
N VAL A 66 7.73 -5.83 13.45
CA VAL A 66 7.45 -6.91 14.40
C VAL A 66 6.98 -6.32 15.72
N ASN A 67 5.81 -6.75 16.19
CA ASN A 67 5.10 -6.32 17.40
C ASN A 67 4.63 -4.85 17.42
N ASP A 68 5.45 -3.90 17.00
CA ASP A 68 5.15 -2.46 17.04
C ASP A 68 5.33 -1.76 15.70
N ASN A 69 4.52 -0.71 15.49
CA ASN A 69 4.69 0.18 14.34
C ASN A 69 5.77 1.23 14.68
N HIS A 70 7.03 0.83 14.49
CA HIS A 70 8.17 1.72 14.67
C HIS A 70 8.53 2.49 13.40
N TRP A 71 7.66 2.54 12.38
CA TRP A 71 7.88 3.31 11.14
C TRP A 71 9.24 3.06 10.44
N PHE A 72 9.80 1.86 10.61
CA PHE A 72 11.12 1.49 10.09
C PHE A 72 12.29 2.37 10.58
N SER A 73 12.13 3.05 11.72
CA SER A 73 13.13 3.98 12.27
C SER A 73 14.25 3.32 13.10
N CYS A 74 14.28 1.99 13.21
CA CYS A 74 15.31 1.30 14.00
C CYS A 74 16.67 1.32 13.29
N SER A 75 17.72 1.64 14.04
CA SER A 75 19.09 1.76 13.53
C SER A 75 19.61 0.44 12.98
N GLU A 76 19.27 -0.68 13.61
CA GLU A 76 19.70 -2.02 13.20
C GLU A 76 19.20 -2.36 11.79
N LEU A 77 17.95 -1.99 11.47
CA LEU A 77 17.42 -2.13 10.12
C LEU A 77 18.19 -1.26 9.14
N LYS A 78 18.47 -0.01 9.49
CA LYS A 78 19.22 0.90 8.62
C LYS A 78 20.62 0.37 8.30
N GLU A 79 21.33 -0.15 9.30
CA GLU A 79 22.66 -0.75 9.10
C GLU A 79 22.59 -2.02 8.24
N TYR A 80 21.61 -2.90 8.49
CA TYR A 80 21.42 -4.08 7.66
C TYR A 80 21.09 -3.73 6.20
N LEU A 81 20.24 -2.72 5.99
CA LEU A 81 19.91 -2.24 4.64
C LEU A 81 21.11 -1.60 3.92
N LYS A 82 22.07 -0.99 4.63
CA LYS A 82 23.34 -0.58 3.99
C LYS A 82 24.11 -1.79 3.47
N GLY A 83 24.15 -2.87 4.25
CA GLY A 83 24.79 -4.13 3.86
C GLY A 83 24.17 -4.73 2.60
N ILE A 84 22.84 -4.75 2.51
CA ILE A 84 22.12 -5.35 1.37
C ILE A 84 22.25 -4.51 0.09
N THR A 85 22.54 -3.21 0.17
CA THR A 85 22.66 -2.33 -1.02
C THR A 85 23.65 -2.87 -2.05
N SER A 86 24.78 -3.46 -1.61
CA SER A 86 25.77 -4.06 -2.53
C SER A 86 25.22 -5.29 -3.28
N LEU A 87 24.36 -6.08 -2.63
CA LEU A 87 23.67 -7.20 -3.26
C LEU A 87 22.63 -6.71 -4.28
N LEU A 88 21.92 -5.63 -3.96
CA LEU A 88 20.91 -5.06 -4.85
C LEU A 88 21.48 -4.45 -6.14
N GLN A 89 22.77 -4.06 -6.14
CA GLN A 89 23.45 -3.55 -7.33
C GLN A 89 23.62 -4.59 -8.43
N LYS A 90 23.50 -5.89 -8.12
CA LYS A 90 23.57 -6.97 -9.12
C LYS A 90 22.37 -6.98 -10.07
N PHE A 91 21.25 -6.39 -9.67
CA PHE A 91 20.03 -6.40 -10.47
C PHE A 91 20.01 -5.21 -11.43
N PRO A 92 19.45 -5.38 -12.64
CA PRO A 92 19.35 -4.29 -13.62
C PRO A 92 18.46 -3.15 -13.12
N GLU A 93 17.54 -3.43 -12.19
CA GLU A 93 16.60 -2.46 -11.66
C GLU A 93 16.16 -2.82 -10.23
N ARG A 94 16.10 -1.81 -9.35
CA ARG A 94 15.57 -1.89 -7.98
C ARG A 94 14.23 -1.15 -7.90
N LEU A 95 13.17 -1.90 -7.64
CA LEU A 95 11.79 -1.40 -7.59
C LEU A 95 11.30 -1.27 -6.16
N GLY A 96 10.73 -0.11 -5.80
CA GLY A 96 10.01 0.09 -4.54
C GLY A 96 8.53 -0.26 -4.67
N TYR A 97 7.97 -0.98 -3.70
CA TYR A 97 6.53 -1.24 -3.63
C TYR A 97 6.00 -1.05 -2.20
N GLY A 98 5.11 -0.07 -2.03
CA GLY A 98 4.70 0.34 -0.69
C GLY A 98 3.25 0.83 -0.60
N VAL A 99 2.65 0.62 0.57
CA VAL A 99 1.27 0.99 0.85
C VAL A 99 1.21 1.68 2.21
N SER A 100 0.59 2.86 2.31
CA SER A 100 0.39 3.54 3.59
C SER A 100 1.73 3.76 4.31
N MET A 101 1.88 3.24 5.52
CA MET A 101 3.17 3.17 6.23
C MET A 101 4.30 2.50 5.42
N GLY A 102 4.00 1.48 4.62
CA GLY A 102 5.00 0.85 3.76
C GLY A 102 5.49 1.76 2.64
N ALA A 103 4.62 2.66 2.15
CA ALA A 103 5.04 3.67 1.18
C ALA A 103 5.99 4.69 1.80
N TYR A 104 5.80 5.03 3.09
CA TYR A 104 6.79 5.79 3.85
C TYR A 104 8.14 5.07 3.91
N GLY A 105 8.16 3.78 4.27
CA GLY A 105 9.38 2.98 4.32
C GLY A 105 10.14 2.97 2.98
N VAL A 106 9.44 2.69 1.88
CA VAL A 106 10.02 2.77 0.52
C VAL A 106 10.60 4.15 0.25
N SER A 107 9.88 5.21 0.63
CA SER A 107 10.33 6.59 0.39
C SER A 107 11.59 6.90 1.21
N CYS A 108 11.60 6.61 2.51
CA CYS A 108 12.74 6.88 3.39
C CYS A 108 14.03 6.14 2.98
N PHE A 109 13.90 4.91 2.48
CA PHE A 109 15.05 4.09 2.11
C PHE A 109 15.36 4.10 0.62
N SER A 110 14.61 4.85 -0.18
CA SER A 110 14.79 4.90 -1.65
C SER A 110 16.21 5.31 -2.07
N SER A 111 16.78 6.35 -1.46
CA SER A 111 18.16 6.75 -1.73
C SER A 111 19.17 5.69 -1.27
N LEU A 112 19.01 5.14 -0.07
CA LEU A 112 19.93 4.13 0.49
C LEU A 112 19.99 2.86 -0.36
N LEU A 113 18.83 2.42 -0.82
CA LEU A 113 18.67 1.20 -1.63
C LEU A 113 18.83 1.47 -3.13
N ASN A 114 19.15 2.72 -3.50
CA ASN A 114 19.21 3.21 -4.86
C ASN A 114 17.97 2.79 -5.66
N LEU A 115 16.74 3.08 -5.25
CA LEU A 115 15.58 2.63 -6.05
C LEU A 115 15.50 3.37 -7.40
N ASP A 116 15.21 2.66 -8.47
CA ASP A 116 15.03 3.25 -9.82
C ASP A 116 13.59 3.75 -10.01
N ARG A 117 12.60 2.92 -9.64
CA ARG A 117 11.17 3.26 -9.72
C ARG A 117 10.45 2.79 -8.47
N ALA A 118 9.42 3.51 -8.05
CA ALA A 118 8.62 3.12 -6.89
C ALA A 118 7.12 3.29 -7.14
N LEU A 119 6.33 2.26 -6.82
CA LEU A 119 4.87 2.28 -6.86
C LEU A 119 4.31 2.36 -5.43
N LEU A 120 3.67 3.48 -5.13
CA LEU A 120 3.23 3.83 -3.78
C LEU A 120 1.71 4.04 -3.73
N PHE A 121 1.05 3.47 -2.74
CA PHE A 121 -0.39 3.64 -2.52
C PHE A 121 -0.67 4.40 -1.23
N SER A 122 -1.46 5.48 -1.32
CA SER A 122 -1.89 6.35 -0.21
C SER A 122 -0.82 6.49 0.89
N PRO A 123 0.35 7.09 0.61
CA PRO A 123 1.44 7.17 1.58
C PRO A 123 1.01 7.84 2.89
N LEU A 124 1.59 7.39 4.01
CA LEU A 124 1.42 8.02 5.32
C LEU A 124 2.74 8.61 5.81
N LEU A 125 2.67 9.37 6.90
CA LEU A 125 3.82 9.83 7.66
C LEU A 125 3.69 9.40 9.13
N PRO A 126 4.80 9.22 9.85
CA PRO A 126 4.79 9.05 11.29
C PRO A 126 4.04 10.20 11.98
N PRO A 127 3.32 9.95 13.10
CA PRO A 127 2.57 11.01 13.80
C PRO A 127 3.42 12.23 14.20
N GLU A 128 4.69 12.00 14.53
CA GLU A 128 5.65 13.03 14.96
C GLU A 128 6.52 13.55 13.79
N SER A 129 6.17 13.22 12.55
CA SER A 129 6.94 13.67 11.38
C SER A 129 6.87 15.19 11.24
N ASP A 130 7.99 15.79 10.86
CA ASP A 130 8.04 17.20 10.51
C ASP A 130 7.01 17.53 9.41
N PRO A 131 6.10 18.49 9.63
CA PRO A 131 5.18 18.97 8.61
C PRO A 131 5.89 19.47 7.33
N SER A 132 7.14 19.92 7.45
CA SER A 132 8.01 20.36 6.35
C SER A 132 8.78 19.21 5.70
N GLN A 133 8.64 17.96 6.17
CA GLN A 133 9.29 16.82 5.55
C GLN A 133 8.81 16.68 4.11
N HIS A 134 9.70 16.96 3.17
CA HIS A 134 9.54 16.76 1.75
C HIS A 134 10.40 15.58 1.30
N PHE A 135 9.86 14.81 0.36
CA PHE A 135 10.58 13.73 -0.32
C PHE A 135 11.30 14.26 -1.57
N SER A 136 11.43 15.58 -1.72
CA SER A 136 12.01 16.27 -2.87
C SER A 136 13.50 16.03 -3.05
N ASN A 137 14.23 15.73 -1.97
CA ASN A 137 15.68 15.54 -1.96
C ASN A 137 16.07 14.06 -2.06
N ILE A 138 15.11 13.20 -2.34
CA ILE A 138 15.36 11.80 -2.63
C ILE A 138 16.00 11.70 -4.03
N ASN A 139 16.91 10.73 -4.18
CA ASN A 139 17.63 10.33 -5.40
C ASN A 139 16.73 10.28 -6.67
N ASN A 140 17.31 10.02 -7.84
CA ASN A 140 16.65 9.90 -9.16
C ASN A 140 15.53 8.81 -9.28
N THR A 141 14.97 8.32 -8.17
CA THR A 141 13.86 7.39 -8.13
C THR A 141 12.61 8.00 -8.80
N HIS A 142 12.11 7.34 -9.83
CA HIS A 142 10.84 7.72 -10.44
C HIS A 142 9.66 7.20 -9.61
N PHE A 143 9.00 8.11 -8.91
CA PHE A 143 7.83 7.79 -8.09
C PHE A 143 6.55 7.74 -8.91
N THR A 144 5.74 6.70 -8.67
CA THR A 144 4.32 6.64 -9.04
C THR A 144 3.49 6.58 -7.76
N VAL A 145 2.73 7.65 -7.49
CA VAL A 145 1.90 7.77 -6.28
C VAL A 145 0.42 7.64 -6.65
N VAL A 146 -0.23 6.63 -6.08
CA VAL A 146 -1.66 6.34 -6.28
C VAL A 146 -2.43 6.69 -5.01
N TYR A 147 -3.35 7.64 -5.09
CA TYR A 147 -4.09 8.11 -3.92
C TYR A 147 -5.49 8.62 -4.26
N ASP A 148 -6.37 8.79 -3.27
CA ASP A 148 -7.66 9.46 -3.46
C ASP A 148 -7.54 10.96 -3.14
N PRO A 149 -7.58 11.86 -4.13
CA PRO A 149 -7.47 13.31 -3.88
C PRO A 149 -8.69 13.92 -3.17
N PHE A 150 -9.77 13.16 -2.98
CA PHE A 150 -10.88 13.59 -2.12
C PHE A 150 -10.61 13.35 -0.64
N ASN A 151 -9.57 12.57 -0.29
CA ASN A 151 -9.07 12.51 1.08
C ASN A 151 -8.01 13.61 1.25
N ALA A 152 -8.26 14.55 2.17
CA ALA A 152 -7.39 15.70 2.38
C ALA A 152 -6.00 15.33 2.91
N GLU A 153 -5.91 14.30 3.75
CA GLU A 153 -4.67 13.79 4.32
C GLU A 153 -3.82 13.11 3.24
N ASP A 154 -4.39 12.14 2.52
CA ASP A 154 -3.74 11.46 1.40
C ASP A 154 -3.23 12.47 0.36
N LYS A 155 -4.04 13.49 0.02
CA LYS A 155 -3.65 14.53 -0.92
C LYS A 155 -2.47 15.35 -0.40
N THR A 156 -2.53 15.79 0.85
CA THR A 156 -1.46 16.59 1.47
C THR A 156 -0.14 15.83 1.48
N ILE A 157 -0.15 14.54 1.82
CA ILE A 157 1.06 13.71 1.86
C ILE A 157 1.57 13.41 0.45
N ALA A 158 0.69 13.06 -0.50
CA ALA A 158 1.08 12.79 -1.88
C ALA A 158 1.78 13.99 -2.53
N LEU A 159 1.36 15.22 -2.22
CA LEU A 159 1.97 16.43 -2.76
C LEU A 159 3.34 16.78 -2.16
N ARG A 160 3.86 16.00 -1.20
CA ARG A 160 5.22 16.15 -0.65
C ARG A 160 6.30 15.46 -1.50
N TYR A 161 5.91 14.69 -2.50
CA TYR A 161 6.82 14.01 -3.43
C TYR A 161 7.35 14.97 -4.51
N PRO A 162 8.49 14.66 -5.16
CA PRO A 162 9.09 15.50 -6.20
C PRO A 162 8.11 15.90 -7.31
N THR A 163 8.35 17.03 -7.97
CA THR A 163 7.47 17.55 -9.04
C THR A 163 7.37 16.64 -10.27
N HIS A 164 8.39 15.83 -10.53
CA HIS A 164 8.41 14.83 -11.61
C HIS A 164 7.70 13.51 -11.25
N THR A 165 7.06 13.43 -10.08
CA THR A 165 6.28 12.26 -9.65
C THR A 165 5.09 12.02 -10.56
N GLN A 166 4.88 10.76 -10.96
CA GLN A 166 3.68 10.35 -11.65
C GLN A 166 2.52 10.16 -10.67
N TYR A 167 1.52 11.04 -10.73
CA TYR A 167 0.32 10.92 -9.93
C TYR A 167 -0.80 10.17 -10.66
N LEU A 168 -1.39 9.19 -9.98
CA LEU A 168 -2.58 8.45 -10.40
C LEU A 168 -3.70 8.61 -9.38
N HIS A 169 -4.82 9.20 -9.80
CA HIS A 169 -5.89 9.55 -8.87
C HIS A 169 -6.98 8.47 -8.82
N PHE A 170 -7.12 7.80 -7.68
CA PHE A 170 -8.23 6.88 -7.40
C PHE A 170 -9.34 7.58 -6.60
N TYR A 171 -10.11 8.43 -7.27
CA TYR A 171 -11.23 9.18 -6.69
C TYR A 171 -12.29 8.33 -5.97
N GLY A 172 -12.69 8.80 -4.78
CA GLY A 172 -13.96 8.44 -4.14
C GLY A 172 -13.94 7.18 -3.29
N VAL A 173 -12.78 6.77 -2.75
CA VAL A 173 -12.64 5.60 -1.87
C VAL A 173 -11.89 5.88 -0.56
N GLY A 174 -11.41 7.11 -0.36
CA GLY A 174 -10.52 7.52 0.72
C GLY A 174 -9.22 6.71 0.74
N HIS A 175 -8.62 6.57 1.92
CA HIS A 175 -7.36 5.84 2.13
C HIS A 175 -7.34 4.36 1.67
N GLN A 176 -8.51 3.77 1.37
CA GLN A 176 -8.62 2.36 0.97
C GLN A 176 -8.40 2.15 -0.54
N VAL A 177 -7.40 2.84 -1.10
CA VAL A 177 -7.14 2.82 -2.56
C VAL A 177 -6.73 1.43 -3.02
N ILE A 178 -5.71 0.83 -2.38
CA ILE A 178 -5.22 -0.48 -2.80
C ILE A 178 -6.29 -1.57 -2.63
N GLU A 179 -7.07 -1.55 -1.55
CA GLU A 179 -8.14 -2.51 -1.33
C GLU A 179 -9.27 -2.33 -2.35
N SER A 180 -9.52 -1.09 -2.78
CA SER A 180 -10.50 -0.81 -3.82
C SER A 180 -10.03 -1.31 -5.18
N ILE A 181 -8.73 -1.14 -5.51
CA ILE A 181 -8.12 -1.68 -6.72
C ILE A 181 -8.11 -3.21 -6.72
N ALA A 182 -7.85 -3.83 -5.57
CA ALA A 182 -7.93 -5.27 -5.40
C ALA A 182 -9.35 -5.80 -5.62
N LYS A 183 -10.37 -5.13 -5.05
CA LYS A 183 -11.79 -5.53 -5.18
C LYS A 183 -12.40 -5.37 -6.57
N ILE A 184 -11.72 -4.67 -7.46
CA ILE A 184 -12.12 -4.56 -8.88
C ILE A 184 -11.25 -5.45 -9.78
N ASP A 185 -10.51 -6.39 -9.16
CA ASP A 185 -9.63 -7.37 -9.79
C ASP A 185 -8.57 -6.75 -10.71
N TYR A 186 -8.04 -5.59 -10.33
CA TYR A 186 -7.04 -4.87 -11.14
C TYR A 186 -5.66 -4.82 -10.50
N LEU A 187 -5.53 -5.08 -9.19
CA LEU A 187 -4.25 -4.90 -8.48
C LEU A 187 -3.11 -5.73 -9.06
N LYS A 188 -3.37 -7.01 -9.36
CA LYS A 188 -2.35 -7.91 -9.91
C LYS A 188 -1.85 -7.42 -11.27
N GLY A 189 -2.76 -7.16 -12.21
CA GLY A 189 -2.39 -6.66 -13.55
C GLY A 189 -1.68 -5.31 -13.49
N PHE A 190 -2.13 -4.42 -12.61
CA PHE A 190 -1.48 -3.12 -12.41
C PHE A 190 -0.05 -3.24 -11.88
N PHE A 191 0.18 -4.14 -10.91
CA PHE A 191 1.52 -4.41 -10.41
C PHE A 191 2.45 -4.97 -11.50
N PHE A 192 1.97 -5.89 -12.34
CA PHE A 192 2.78 -6.44 -13.43
C PHE A 192 3.13 -5.42 -14.49
N ALA A 193 2.17 -4.57 -14.88
CA ALA A 193 2.45 -3.48 -15.81
C ALA A 193 3.53 -2.54 -15.25
N PHE A 194 3.46 -2.22 -13.94
CA PHE A 194 4.54 -1.48 -13.27
C PHE A 194 5.87 -2.25 -13.29
N TYR A 195 5.88 -3.52 -12.88
CA TYR A 195 7.08 -4.36 -12.82
C TYR A 195 7.79 -4.44 -14.18
N ASN A 196 7.04 -4.70 -15.25
CA ASN A 196 7.53 -4.80 -16.63
C ASN A 196 7.84 -3.45 -17.29
N ASN A 197 7.61 -2.33 -16.59
CA ASN A 197 7.72 -0.98 -17.14
C ASN A 197 6.80 -0.73 -18.36
N GLU A 198 5.63 -1.36 -18.37
CA GLU A 198 4.61 -1.18 -19.39
C GLU A 198 3.77 0.08 -19.11
N PRO A 199 3.23 0.75 -20.14
CA PRO A 199 2.25 1.83 -19.94
C PRO A 199 0.98 1.31 -19.26
N TYR A 200 0.59 1.91 -18.14
CA TYR A 200 -0.61 1.51 -17.38
C TYR A 200 -1.58 2.67 -17.09
N ARG A 201 -1.30 3.89 -17.56
CA ARG A 201 -2.08 5.09 -17.17
C ARG A 201 -3.52 5.04 -17.71
N LYS A 202 -3.69 4.69 -18.98
CA LYS A 202 -5.00 4.64 -19.63
C LYS A 202 -5.86 3.52 -19.04
N GLU A 203 -5.25 2.36 -18.88
CA GLU A 203 -5.77 1.14 -18.29
C GLU A 203 -6.19 1.39 -16.84
N PHE A 204 -5.35 2.08 -16.06
CA PHE A 204 -5.66 2.47 -14.69
C PHE A 204 -6.99 3.24 -14.61
N TYR A 205 -7.15 4.31 -15.40
CA TYR A 205 -8.38 5.11 -15.38
C TYR A 205 -9.59 4.35 -15.96
N TYR A 206 -9.38 3.47 -16.93
CA TYR A 206 -10.42 2.57 -17.44
C TYR A 206 -10.96 1.67 -16.32
N HIS A 207 -10.07 0.96 -15.62
CA HIS A 207 -10.43 0.06 -14.52
C HIS A 207 -10.98 0.81 -13.31
N GLN A 208 -10.47 2.01 -13.01
CA GLN A 208 -10.96 2.85 -11.91
C GLN A 208 -12.46 3.16 -12.00
N ARG A 209 -13.11 3.03 -13.16
CA ARG A 209 -14.57 3.19 -13.30
C ARG A 209 -15.35 2.07 -12.59
N LYS A 210 -14.77 0.87 -12.48
CA LYS A 210 -15.35 -0.28 -11.76
C LYS A 210 -15.53 -0.01 -10.26
N LYS A 211 -14.92 1.05 -9.70
CA LYS A 211 -15.19 1.50 -8.31
C LYS A 211 -16.68 1.72 -8.02
N ARG A 212 -17.49 2.01 -9.05
CA ARG A 212 -18.96 2.14 -8.94
C ARG A 212 -19.66 0.83 -8.58
N GLN A 213 -18.97 -0.30 -8.62
CA GLN A 213 -19.45 -1.60 -8.15
C GLN A 213 -19.17 -1.79 -6.65
N LEU A 214 -18.48 -0.85 -5.99
CA LEU A 214 -18.07 -0.98 -4.61
C LEU A 214 -19.01 -0.23 -3.66
N VAL A 215 -19.52 -0.91 -2.63
CA VAL A 215 -20.27 -0.28 -1.52
C VAL A 215 -19.47 0.88 -0.88
N ARG A 216 -18.14 0.75 -0.86
CA ARG A 216 -17.19 1.74 -0.33
C ARG A 216 -17.32 3.08 -1.04
N TYR A 217 -17.40 3.08 -2.37
CA TYR A 217 -17.48 4.29 -3.19
C TYR A 217 -18.68 5.14 -2.78
N TYR A 218 -19.88 4.55 -2.77
CA TYR A 218 -21.09 5.27 -2.35
C TYR A 218 -21.07 5.68 -0.89
N SER A 219 -20.59 4.80 0.01
CA SER A 219 -20.48 5.13 1.44
C SER A 219 -19.53 6.29 1.71
N TYR A 220 -18.49 6.46 0.89
CA TYR A 220 -17.52 7.53 1.03
C TYR A 220 -18.04 8.83 0.42
N MET A 221 -18.56 8.79 -0.81
CA MET A 221 -19.11 9.97 -1.49
C MET A 221 -20.28 10.62 -0.74
N ASP A 222 -21.12 9.80 -0.08
CA ASP A 222 -22.25 10.27 0.74
C ASP A 222 -21.82 11.09 1.97
N ARG A 223 -20.58 10.92 2.43
CA ARG A 223 -20.00 11.73 3.52
C ARG A 223 -19.57 13.12 3.07
N ASN A 224 -19.70 13.45 1.78
CA ASN A 224 -19.22 14.70 1.20
C ASN A 224 -17.73 14.94 1.52
N PRO A 225 -16.82 14.07 1.06
CA PRO A 225 -15.43 14.05 1.51
C PRO A 225 -14.67 15.35 1.19
N THR A 226 -15.10 16.10 0.17
CA THR A 226 -14.50 17.38 -0.19
C THR A 226 -15.13 18.58 0.52
N GLY A 227 -16.25 18.40 1.23
CA GLY A 227 -17.08 19.49 1.74
C GLY A 227 -17.86 20.27 0.67
N LYS A 228 -17.52 20.13 -0.63
CA LYS A 228 -17.94 21.01 -1.73
C LYS A 228 -19.17 20.54 -2.51
N ASN A 229 -19.90 19.51 -2.04
CA ASN A 229 -21.10 19.04 -2.73
C ASN A 229 -22.29 19.99 -2.52
N THR A 230 -22.84 20.50 -3.63
CA THR A 230 -24.13 21.22 -3.65
C THR A 230 -25.30 20.29 -3.26
N LEU A 231 -26.46 20.86 -2.90
CA LEU A 231 -27.67 20.08 -2.62
C LEU A 231 -28.03 19.14 -3.78
N LYS A 232 -27.98 19.63 -5.03
CA LYS A 232 -28.18 18.82 -6.24
C LYS A 232 -27.22 17.62 -6.31
N ARG A 233 -25.92 17.83 -6.03
CA ARG A 233 -24.93 16.74 -6.01
C ARG A 233 -25.20 15.74 -4.89
N LYS A 234 -25.58 16.20 -3.70
CA LYS A 234 -25.96 15.31 -2.58
C LYS A 234 -27.14 14.43 -2.94
N LEU A 235 -28.17 14.97 -3.59
CA LEU A 235 -29.33 14.21 -4.08
C LEU A 235 -28.93 13.15 -5.12
N ILE A 236 -28.05 13.49 -6.07
CA ILE A 236 -27.53 12.54 -7.06
C ILE A 236 -26.77 11.40 -6.37
N VAL A 237 -25.89 11.70 -5.42
CA VAL A 237 -25.14 10.68 -4.67
C VAL A 237 -26.09 9.75 -3.91
N LYS A 238 -27.09 10.31 -3.22
CA LYS A 238 -28.11 9.52 -2.50
C LYS A 238 -28.91 8.63 -3.46
N LYS A 239 -29.37 9.17 -4.60
CA LYS A 239 -30.09 8.40 -5.63
C LYS A 239 -29.27 7.22 -6.12
N HIS A 240 -28.02 7.43 -6.52
CA HIS A 240 -27.17 6.34 -7.03
C HIS A 240 -26.78 5.34 -5.93
N LYS A 241 -26.58 5.80 -4.69
CA LYS A 241 -26.36 4.89 -3.55
C LYS A 241 -27.57 4.00 -3.32
N PHE A 242 -28.79 4.55 -3.39
CA PHE A 242 -30.03 3.79 -3.24
C PHE A 242 -30.20 2.75 -4.35
N ILE A 243 -30.03 3.14 -5.61
CA ILE A 243 -30.06 2.21 -6.76
C ILE A 243 -29.03 1.10 -6.59
N PHE A 244 -27.80 1.45 -6.19
CA PHE A 244 -26.75 0.46 -5.93
C PHE A 244 -27.16 -0.52 -4.83
N MET A 245 -27.74 -0.04 -3.72
CA MET A 245 -28.17 -0.90 -2.61
C MET A 245 -29.27 -1.88 -3.03
N ILE A 246 -30.25 -1.43 -3.83
CA ILE A 246 -31.31 -2.30 -4.37
C ILE A 246 -30.72 -3.37 -5.28
N ASN A 247 -29.77 -3.00 -6.15
CA ASN A 247 -29.19 -3.95 -7.10
C ASN A 247 -28.13 -4.87 -6.48
N ASN A 248 -27.75 -4.66 -5.22
CA ASN A 248 -26.66 -5.38 -4.55
C ASN A 248 -27.02 -5.68 -3.08
N VAL A 249 -28.26 -6.12 -2.82
CA VAL A 249 -28.79 -6.36 -1.47
C VAL A 249 -27.87 -7.31 -0.70
N ASP A 250 -27.39 -8.36 -1.35
CA ASP A 250 -26.51 -9.38 -0.78
C ASP A 250 -25.18 -8.77 -0.30
N GLN A 251 -24.57 -7.87 -1.09
CA GLN A 251 -23.36 -7.17 -0.66
C GLN A 251 -23.60 -6.27 0.56
N VAL A 252 -24.76 -5.61 0.62
CA VAL A 252 -25.16 -4.78 1.77
C VAL A 252 -25.35 -5.66 3.00
N TYR A 253 -26.07 -6.77 2.86
CA TYR A 253 -26.30 -7.75 3.91
C TYR A 253 -24.99 -8.29 4.49
N ILE A 254 -24.08 -8.78 3.63
CA ILE A 254 -22.76 -9.28 4.03
C ILE A 254 -21.99 -8.22 4.82
N LYS A 255 -22.03 -6.96 4.38
CA LYS A 255 -21.35 -5.85 5.07
C LYS A 255 -21.93 -5.59 6.47
N VAL A 256 -23.26 -5.61 6.61
CA VAL A 256 -23.93 -5.41 7.91
C VAL A 256 -23.61 -6.57 8.85
N ARG A 257 -23.77 -7.82 8.38
CA ARG A 257 -23.40 -9.03 9.11
C ARG A 257 -21.96 -8.96 9.61
N ASN A 258 -21.01 -8.64 8.74
CA ASN A 258 -19.60 -8.53 9.11
C ASN A 258 -19.32 -7.43 10.14
N ARG A 259 -20.05 -6.31 10.10
CA ARG A 259 -19.94 -5.27 11.13
C ARG A 259 -20.44 -5.74 12.48
N LEU A 260 -21.60 -6.42 12.51
CA LEU A 260 -22.16 -6.97 13.74
C LEU A 260 -21.23 -8.02 14.34
N LEU A 261 -20.73 -8.96 13.53
CA LEU A 261 -19.76 -9.97 13.97
C LEU A 261 -18.48 -9.34 14.55
N LYS A 262 -17.95 -8.28 13.92
CA LYS A 262 -16.80 -7.54 14.47
C LYS A 262 -17.12 -6.86 15.79
N SER A 263 -18.31 -6.27 15.91
CA SER A 263 -18.76 -5.62 17.14
C SER A 263 -18.87 -6.62 18.29
N ILE A 264 -19.52 -7.77 18.04
CA ILE A 264 -19.67 -8.86 19.00
C ILE A 264 -18.28 -9.35 19.42
N LYS A 265 -17.39 -9.69 18.47
CA LYS A 265 -16.04 -10.18 18.77
C LYS A 265 -15.26 -9.17 19.62
N LYS A 266 -15.34 -7.87 19.33
CA LYS A 266 -14.67 -6.82 20.12
C LYS A 266 -15.19 -6.78 21.56
N GLN A 267 -16.48 -6.98 21.77
CA GLN A 267 -17.07 -7.06 23.11
C GLN A 267 -16.62 -8.33 23.84
N THR A 268 -16.67 -9.50 23.21
CA THR A 268 -16.26 -10.77 23.84
C THR A 268 -14.79 -10.77 24.24
N THR A 269 -13.91 -10.18 23.43
CA THR A 269 -12.48 -10.04 23.78
C THR A 269 -12.22 -9.05 24.92
N LYS A 270 -13.14 -8.11 25.18
CA LYS A 270 -13.06 -7.17 26.32
C LYS A 270 -13.52 -7.81 27.64
N TYR A 271 -14.31 -8.88 27.61
CA TYR A 271 -14.77 -9.61 28.80
C TYR A 271 -13.91 -10.84 29.16
N ASN A 272 -13.00 -11.25 28.27
CA ASN A 272 -12.07 -12.37 28.48
C ASN A 272 -10.62 -11.90 28.76
N MET A 273 -10.44 -10.62 29.11
CA MET A 273 -9.23 -10.03 29.71
C MET A 273 -9.61 -9.50 31.08
#